data_AF-A0A8H4XSG9-F1
#
_entry.id   AF-A0A8H4XSG9-F1
#
_cell.length_a   1.000
_cell.length_b   1.000
_cell.length_c   1.000
_cell.angle_alpha   90.00
_cell.angle_beta   90.00
_cell.angle_gamma   90.00
#
_symmetry.space_group_name_H-M   'P 1'
#
loop_
_entity.id
_entity.type
_entity.pdbx_description
1 polymer ?
#
loop_
_entity_poly.entity_id
_entity_poly.type
_entity_poly.pdbx_seq_one_letter_code
_entity_poly.pdbx_strand_id
1 'polypeptide(L)'
;MVARENELIHEHGQVKDAHVTKFQMSIDELLRSARSGEPSLVLEQMKVVVVAVRHMMNDTETEGEVSPAQKRAKSRVSATANNLITASKNFAGSNGLSPVSLLDAAASHLSTAVIELLRLVKVQASPVEDFEDENEDNIAPMQSPGYFSIAASQSRLSNNESVYSAISSPSARTRSIAHSRRTMSRSGIPIQGLAIGKAGYGAVRPQDHELEELKLYLEDQTEGLVQTIQALVASIRGAENISAIRNHISAISIVVGNVVASTDHAMDKAEISPAVRERLGPVVQSLAECSDRLSQTAAEGEEIESPEQLRNLTAKLPPIAFEIARETKELVQRIDQLELDEGNSDDFR
;
A
#
# COMPACT_ATOMS: atom_id res chain seq x y z
N MET A 1 -25.51 23.79 16.45
CA MET A 1 -25.99 22.40 16.58
C MET A 1 -24.99 21.70 17.49
N VAL A 2 -25.42 21.35 18.70
CA VAL A 2 -24.57 20.90 19.81
C VAL A 2 -23.95 19.53 19.47
N ALA A 3 -22.68 19.37 19.81
CA ALA A 3 -21.81 18.25 19.47
C ALA A 3 -22.34 16.90 20.00
N ARG A 4 -22.26 15.86 19.16
CA ARG A 4 -22.53 14.46 19.51
C ARG A 4 -21.32 13.85 20.21
N GLU A 5 -21.03 14.28 21.43
CA GLU A 5 -19.79 13.88 22.14
C GLU A 5 -19.78 12.41 22.63
N ASN A 6 -20.86 11.62 22.48
CA ASN A 6 -20.97 10.29 23.07
C ASN A 6 -21.31 9.12 22.11
N GLU A 7 -21.08 9.22 20.80
CA GLU A 7 -21.35 8.09 19.86
C GLU A 7 -20.18 7.09 19.72
N LEU A 8 -18.99 7.41 20.25
CA LEU A 8 -17.79 6.59 20.09
C LEU A 8 -17.45 5.74 21.31
N ILE A 9 -17.74 6.21 22.52
CA ILE A 9 -17.53 5.45 23.77
C ILE A 9 -18.74 4.55 24.00
N HIS A 10 -18.49 3.25 24.17
CA HIS A 10 -19.53 2.25 24.35
C HIS A 10 -19.06 1.19 25.36
N GLU A 11 -19.97 0.69 26.20
CA GLU A 11 -19.68 -0.36 27.21
C GLU A 11 -19.10 -1.64 26.57
N HIS A 12 -19.54 -1.93 25.34
CA HIS A 12 -19.09 -3.06 24.51
C HIS A 12 -18.10 -2.62 23.40
N GLY A 13 -17.36 -1.53 23.61
CA GLY A 13 -16.29 -1.15 22.69
C GLY A 13 -15.16 -2.18 22.71
N GLN A 14 -14.47 -2.36 21.58
CA GLN A 14 -13.36 -3.31 21.52
C GLN A 14 -12.02 -2.66 21.83
N VAL A 15 -11.85 -1.36 21.56
CA VAL A 15 -10.57 -0.66 21.74
C VAL A 15 -10.56 0.14 23.03
N LYS A 16 -9.52 -0.04 23.85
CA LYS A 16 -9.35 0.72 25.09
C LYS A 16 -9.08 2.20 24.82
N ASP A 17 -9.76 3.10 25.53
CA ASP A 17 -9.51 4.54 25.49
C ASP A 17 -8.06 4.92 25.87
N ALA A 18 -7.42 4.15 26.74
CA ALA A 18 -6.01 4.29 27.09
C ALA A 18 -5.11 4.15 25.84
N HIS A 19 -5.37 3.15 24.98
CA HIS A 19 -4.62 2.97 23.72
C HIS A 19 -4.88 4.09 22.72
N VAL A 20 -6.12 4.59 22.64
CA VAL A 20 -6.46 5.75 21.81
C VAL A 20 -5.70 7.00 22.29
N THR A 21 -5.63 7.21 23.60
CA THR A 21 -4.91 8.34 24.21
C THR A 21 -3.41 8.24 23.93
N LYS A 22 -2.81 7.06 24.12
CA LYS A 22 -1.39 6.80 23.77
C LYS A 22 -1.13 7.11 22.29
N PHE A 23 -2.01 6.69 21.39
CA PHE A 23 -1.89 7.01 19.96
C PHE A 23 -1.91 8.52 19.69
N GLN A 24 -2.88 9.24 20.24
CA GLN A 24 -2.99 10.71 20.08
C GLN A 24 -1.72 11.43 20.56
N MET A 25 -1.25 11.10 21.76
CA MET A 25 -0.02 11.67 22.31
C MET A 25 1.21 11.37 21.44
N SER A 26 1.33 10.12 20.96
CA SER A 26 2.46 9.70 20.13
C SER A 26 2.53 10.42 18.78
N ILE A 27 1.38 10.69 18.14
CA ILE A 27 1.32 11.45 16.88
C ILE A 27 1.70 12.91 17.11
N ASP A 28 1.17 13.54 18.17
CA ASP A 28 1.50 14.92 18.50
C ASP A 28 2.99 15.09 18.82
N GLU A 29 3.58 14.14 19.54
CA GLU A 29 5.00 14.18 19.88
C GLU A 29 5.91 13.90 18.67
N LEU A 30 5.50 13.01 17.76
CA LEU A 30 6.18 12.78 16.48
C LEU A 30 6.26 14.08 15.67
N LEU A 31 5.12 14.76 15.48
CA LEU A 31 5.07 15.99 14.69
C LEU A 31 5.78 17.15 15.39
N ARG A 32 5.74 17.22 16.72
CA ARG A 32 6.52 18.16 17.52
C ARG A 32 8.03 17.94 17.29
N SER A 33 8.50 16.69 17.39
CA SER A 33 9.90 16.32 17.19
C SER A 33 10.39 16.62 15.77
N ALA A 34 9.55 16.40 14.76
CA ALA A 34 9.89 16.75 13.38
C ALA A 34 10.05 18.26 13.17
N ARG A 35 9.30 19.09 13.92
CA ARG A 35 9.37 20.55 13.85
C ARG A 35 10.43 21.16 14.77
N SER A 36 10.91 20.43 15.77
CA SER A 36 11.96 20.90 16.68
C SER A 36 13.36 20.86 16.08
N GLY A 37 13.53 20.31 14.87
CA GLY A 37 14.82 20.26 14.18
C GLY A 37 15.75 19.15 14.69
N GLU A 38 15.20 18.12 15.33
CA GLU A 38 15.92 16.95 15.86
C GLU A 38 15.51 15.67 15.10
N PRO A 39 16.06 15.40 13.91
CA PRO A 39 15.58 14.32 13.04
C PRO A 39 15.78 12.91 13.62
N SER A 40 16.71 12.74 14.57
CA SER A 40 16.96 11.47 15.28
C SER A 40 15.79 11.06 16.18
N LEU A 41 15.15 12.02 16.86
CA LEU A 41 14.00 11.79 17.74
C LEU A 41 12.75 11.37 16.96
N VAL A 42 12.64 11.76 15.69
CA VAL A 42 11.52 11.37 14.82
C VAL A 42 11.43 9.85 14.66
N LEU A 43 12.57 9.15 14.58
CA LEU A 43 12.57 7.68 14.49
C LEU A 43 12.15 7.01 15.79
N GLU A 44 12.46 7.62 16.93
CA GLU A 44 12.03 7.14 18.24
C GLU A 44 10.52 7.31 18.41
N GLN A 45 10.01 8.51 18.14
CA GLN A 45 8.56 8.77 18.22
C GLN A 45 7.75 7.97 17.20
N MET A 46 8.30 7.72 16.01
CA MET A 46 7.68 6.82 15.04
C MET A 46 7.47 5.41 15.61
N LYS A 47 8.38 4.90 16.46
CA LYS A 47 8.22 3.57 17.08
C LYS A 47 7.06 3.58 18.07
N VAL A 48 6.97 4.63 18.89
CA VAL A 48 5.87 4.82 19.86
C VAL A 48 4.52 4.82 19.15
N VAL A 49 4.40 5.54 18.01
CA VAL A 49 3.19 5.53 17.18
C VAL A 49 2.84 4.13 16.69
N VAL A 50 3.82 3.38 16.16
CA VAL A 50 3.59 2.01 15.65
C VAL A 50 3.16 1.06 16.76
N VAL A 51 3.74 1.20 17.96
CA VAL A 51 3.33 0.42 19.14
C VAL A 51 1.89 0.74 19.52
N ALA A 52 1.53 2.02 19.64
CA ALA A 52 0.15 2.42 19.97
C ALA A 52 -0.87 1.91 18.94
N VAL A 53 -0.56 2.00 17.64
CA VAL A 53 -1.41 1.44 16.56
C VAL A 53 -1.56 -0.08 16.71
N ARG A 54 -0.49 -0.79 17.06
CA ARG A 54 -0.54 -2.25 17.25
C ARG A 54 -1.42 -2.64 18.44
N HIS A 55 -1.31 -1.94 19.57
CA HIS A 55 -2.20 -2.17 20.72
C HIS A 55 -3.67 -2.01 20.31
N MET A 56 -4.01 -0.94 19.59
CA MET A 56 -5.36 -0.74 19.08
C MET A 56 -5.83 -1.82 18.09
N MET A 57 -4.94 -2.33 17.23
CA MET A 57 -5.28 -3.42 16.31
C MET A 57 -5.51 -4.74 17.06
N ASN A 58 -4.69 -5.05 18.06
CA ASN A 58 -4.77 -6.27 18.86
C ASN A 58 -6.02 -6.31 19.74
N ASP A 59 -6.41 -5.17 20.31
CA ASP A 59 -7.67 -5.02 21.07
C ASP A 59 -8.86 -5.59 20.30
N THR A 60 -8.89 -5.34 18.99
CA THR A 60 -9.96 -5.77 18.09
C THR A 60 -9.83 -7.22 17.58
N GLU A 61 -8.87 -8.02 18.08
CA GLU A 61 -8.71 -9.44 17.74
C GLU A 61 -9.39 -10.37 18.76
N THR A 62 -9.89 -9.83 19.87
CA THR A 62 -10.32 -10.63 21.03
C THR A 62 -11.77 -11.12 20.98
N GLU A 63 -12.61 -10.63 20.05
CA GLU A 63 -14.03 -10.99 20.01
C GLU A 63 -14.54 -11.33 18.61
N GLY A 64 -14.80 -12.62 18.38
CA GLY A 64 -15.70 -13.09 17.33
C GLY A 64 -15.23 -12.93 15.88
N GLU A 65 -16.15 -13.21 14.96
CA GLU A 65 -15.91 -13.16 13.52
C GLU A 65 -15.75 -11.71 13.06
N VAL A 66 -14.52 -11.31 12.72
CA VAL A 66 -14.17 -9.96 12.26
C VAL A 66 -14.94 -9.64 10.97
N SER A 67 -15.77 -8.59 11.01
CA SER A 67 -16.54 -8.12 9.85
C SER A 67 -15.60 -7.78 8.66
N PRO A 68 -16.02 -8.02 7.40
CA PRO A 68 -15.26 -7.57 6.22
C PRO A 68 -14.88 -6.08 6.26
N ALA A 69 -15.76 -5.23 6.80
CA ALA A 69 -15.48 -3.80 6.97
C ALA A 69 -14.34 -3.54 7.96
N GLN A 70 -14.30 -4.31 9.06
CA GLN A 70 -13.25 -4.23 10.06
C GLN A 70 -11.91 -4.76 9.52
N LYS A 71 -11.92 -5.84 8.72
CA LYS A 71 -10.71 -6.33 8.02
C LYS A 71 -10.14 -5.28 7.07
N ARG A 72 -11.00 -4.61 6.29
CA ARG A 72 -10.59 -3.52 5.39
C ARG A 72 -10.04 -2.32 6.17
N ALA A 73 -10.69 -1.93 7.27
CA ALA A 73 -10.19 -0.85 8.13
C ALA A 73 -8.83 -1.18 8.74
N LYS A 74 -8.63 -2.41 9.25
CA LYS A 74 -7.31 -2.88 9.73
C LYS A 74 -6.24 -2.82 8.64
N SER A 75 -6.55 -3.28 7.42
CA SER A 75 -5.63 -3.21 6.29
C SER A 75 -5.22 -1.77 5.98
N ARG A 76 -6.19 -0.83 5.98
CA ARG A 76 -5.95 0.59 5.75
C ARG A 76 -5.09 1.23 6.84
N VAL A 77 -5.31 0.88 8.11
CA VAL A 77 -4.46 1.29 9.23
C VAL A 77 -3.03 0.80 9.04
N SER A 78 -2.82 -0.47 8.66
CA SER A 78 -1.48 -1.00 8.37
C SER A 78 -0.79 -0.27 7.21
N ALA A 79 -1.50 -0.04 6.10
CA ALA A 79 -0.94 0.64 4.93
C ALA A 79 -0.53 2.08 5.25
N THR A 80 -1.38 2.83 5.96
CA THR A 80 -1.09 4.22 6.35
C THR A 80 0.01 4.31 7.43
N ALA A 81 0.09 3.34 8.34
CA ALA A 81 1.21 3.23 9.28
C ALA A 81 2.55 2.97 8.55
N ASN A 82 2.57 2.10 7.54
CA ASN A 82 3.76 1.85 6.73
C ASN A 82 4.20 3.09 5.93
N ASN A 83 3.23 3.89 5.45
CA ASN A 83 3.54 5.18 4.83
C ASN A 83 4.16 6.15 5.85
N LEU A 84 3.62 6.26 7.06
CA LEU A 84 4.19 7.08 8.13
C LEU A 84 5.63 6.66 8.49
N ILE A 85 5.89 5.35 8.60
CA ILE A 85 7.24 4.81 8.83
C ILE A 85 8.19 5.27 7.72
N THR A 86 7.75 5.18 6.47
CA THR A 86 8.56 5.57 5.30
C THR A 86 8.84 7.07 5.30
N ALA A 87 7.82 7.91 5.50
CA ALA A 87 7.98 9.36 5.61
C ALA A 87 8.93 9.75 6.76
N SER A 88 8.79 9.12 7.93
CA SER A 88 9.64 9.35 9.10
C SER A 88 11.10 8.97 8.83
N LYS A 89 11.34 7.82 8.19
CA LYS A 89 12.68 7.37 7.79
C LYS A 89 13.32 8.30 6.76
N ASN A 90 12.54 8.77 5.78
CA ASN A 90 13.04 9.72 4.79
C ASN A 90 13.37 11.07 5.42
N PHE A 91 12.52 11.56 6.33
CA PHE A 91 12.79 12.77 7.10
C PHE A 91 14.06 12.67 7.94
N ALA A 92 14.19 11.62 8.74
CA ALA A 92 15.37 11.39 9.59
C ALA A 92 16.64 11.13 8.76
N GLY A 93 16.55 10.26 7.76
CA GLY A 93 17.68 9.89 6.89
C GLY A 93 18.18 11.01 6.00
N SER A 94 17.33 11.99 5.68
CA SER A 94 17.71 13.23 5.00
C SER A 94 18.13 14.34 5.98
N ASN A 95 18.30 14.03 7.27
CA ASN A 95 18.67 14.97 8.32
C ASN A 95 17.73 16.20 8.37
N GLY A 96 16.43 15.97 8.19
CA GLY A 96 15.40 17.01 8.22
C GLY A 96 15.27 17.84 6.93
N LEU A 97 15.98 17.49 5.85
CA LEU A 97 15.84 18.17 4.55
C LEU A 97 14.55 17.80 3.81
N SER A 98 13.98 16.62 4.09
CA SER A 98 12.65 16.28 3.60
C SER A 98 11.61 17.22 4.21
N PRO A 99 10.66 17.76 3.43
CA PRO A 99 9.63 18.64 3.97
C PRO A 99 8.79 17.95 5.05
N VAL A 100 8.63 18.60 6.21
CA VAL A 100 7.77 18.11 7.32
C VAL A 100 6.32 17.90 6.85
N SER A 101 5.87 18.61 5.82
CA SER A 101 4.53 18.45 5.24
C SER A 101 4.23 17.03 4.73
N LEU A 102 5.24 16.27 4.29
CA LEU A 102 5.05 14.87 3.90
C LEU A 102 4.77 13.98 5.12
N LEU A 103 5.41 14.28 6.25
CA LEU A 103 5.16 13.61 7.51
C LEU A 103 3.78 13.97 8.07
N ASP A 104 3.40 15.25 8.00
CA ASP A 104 2.06 15.73 8.38
C ASP A 104 0.95 15.06 7.56
N ALA A 105 1.15 14.92 6.24
CA ALA A 105 0.21 14.22 5.38
C ALA A 105 0.07 12.73 5.76
N ALA A 106 1.19 12.04 6.00
CA ALA A 106 1.18 10.65 6.42
C ALA A 106 0.50 10.45 7.80
N ALA A 107 0.76 11.34 8.76
CA ALA A 107 0.13 11.33 10.08
C ALA A 107 -1.38 11.58 9.99
N SER A 108 -1.81 12.49 9.11
CA SER A 108 -3.22 12.76 8.83
C SER A 108 -3.95 11.54 8.24
N HIS A 109 -3.34 10.86 7.26
CA HIS A 109 -3.89 9.64 6.67
C HIS A 109 -4.02 8.50 7.69
N LEU A 110 -2.99 8.28 8.52
CA LEU A 110 -3.05 7.29 9.60
C LEU A 110 -4.14 7.62 10.63
N SER A 111 -4.24 8.88 11.04
CA SER A 111 -5.27 9.32 11.99
C SER A 111 -6.68 9.11 11.43
N THR A 112 -6.87 9.37 10.14
CA THR A 112 -8.15 9.12 9.45
C THR A 112 -8.50 7.63 9.45
N ALA A 113 -7.55 6.77 9.07
CA ALA A 113 -7.75 5.32 9.06
C ALA A 113 -8.04 4.76 10.46
N VAL A 114 -7.36 5.28 11.48
CA VAL A 114 -7.62 4.95 12.89
C VAL A 114 -9.03 5.36 13.31
N ILE A 115 -9.48 6.57 12.99
CA ILE A 115 -10.83 7.04 13.31
C ILE A 115 -11.89 6.17 12.62
N GLU A 116 -11.67 5.75 11.38
CA GLU A 116 -12.57 4.82 10.67
C GLU A 116 -12.65 3.47 11.38
N LEU A 117 -11.53 2.90 11.83
CA LEU A 117 -11.51 1.68 12.63
C LEU A 117 -12.30 1.87 13.93
N LEU A 118 -12.01 2.93 14.69
CA LEU A 118 -12.67 3.24 15.96
C LEU A 118 -14.18 3.43 15.82
N ARG A 119 -14.65 3.99 14.71
CA ARG A 119 -16.09 4.13 14.44
C ARG A 119 -16.80 2.77 14.30
N LEU A 120 -16.11 1.76 13.78
CA LEU A 120 -16.64 0.40 13.61
C LEU A 120 -16.62 -0.39 14.92
N VAL A 121 -15.52 -0.33 15.67
CA VAL A 121 -15.28 -1.21 16.83
C VAL A 121 -15.64 -0.56 18.17
N LYS A 122 -15.84 0.76 18.18
CA LYS A 122 -16.12 1.60 19.36
C LYS A 122 -15.00 1.56 20.40
N VAL A 123 -15.01 2.55 21.28
CA VAL A 123 -14.02 2.73 22.34
C VAL A 123 -14.62 2.28 23.67
N GLN A 124 -13.89 1.46 24.41
CA GLN A 124 -14.22 1.04 25.77
C GLN A 124 -13.50 1.95 26.77
N ALA A 125 -14.23 2.40 27.79
CA ALA A 125 -13.62 3.13 28.90
C ALA A 125 -12.78 2.17 29.75
N SER A 126 -11.49 2.48 29.92
CA SER A 126 -10.58 1.67 30.73
C SER A 126 -10.59 2.14 32.19
N PRO A 127 -10.45 1.24 33.17
CA PRO A 127 -10.23 1.63 34.56
C PRO A 127 -8.90 2.38 34.70
N VAL A 128 -8.82 3.29 35.68
CA VAL A 128 -7.70 4.24 35.88
C VAL A 128 -6.34 3.55 36.09
N GLU A 129 -6.32 2.27 36.42
CA GLU A 129 -5.09 1.48 36.63
C GLU A 129 -4.41 1.05 35.30
N ASP A 130 -5.13 1.03 34.16
CA ASP A 130 -4.57 0.61 32.85
C ASP A 130 -3.65 1.68 32.19
N PHE A 131 -3.53 2.86 32.79
CA PHE A 131 -2.67 3.94 32.29
C PHE A 131 -1.20 3.81 32.71
N GLU A 132 -0.88 2.94 33.67
CA GLU A 132 0.45 2.87 34.31
C GLU A 132 1.26 1.60 33.96
N ASP A 133 0.65 0.55 33.41
CA ASP A 133 1.23 -0.81 33.48
C ASP A 133 1.82 -1.43 32.20
N GLU A 134 1.99 -0.67 31.12
CA GLU A 134 2.73 -1.18 29.94
C GLU A 134 4.08 -0.48 29.81
N ASN A 135 4.97 -0.83 30.73
CA ASN A 135 6.39 -0.56 30.61
C ASN A 135 6.89 -1.10 29.26
N GLU A 136 7.66 -0.24 28.60
CA GLU A 136 8.24 -0.29 27.26
C GLU A 136 9.18 -1.49 26.98
N ASP A 137 9.27 -2.45 27.90
CA ASP A 137 10.32 -3.46 27.96
C ASP A 137 9.88 -4.91 27.66
N ASN A 138 8.59 -5.18 27.45
CA ASN A 138 8.12 -6.53 27.13
C ASN A 138 7.96 -6.76 25.61
N ILE A 139 8.97 -6.34 24.84
CA ILE A 139 9.13 -6.79 23.45
C ILE A 139 9.88 -8.12 23.49
N ALA A 140 9.15 -9.22 23.77
CA ALA A 140 9.62 -10.50 23.27
C ALA A 140 9.80 -10.36 21.73
N PRO A 141 10.85 -10.95 21.11
CA PRO A 141 10.96 -10.99 19.66
C PRO A 141 9.92 -11.99 19.12
N MET A 142 8.63 -11.67 19.27
CA MET A 142 7.54 -12.38 18.64
C MET A 142 7.45 -11.87 17.20
N GLN A 143 7.50 -12.82 16.27
CA GLN A 143 7.56 -12.60 14.84
C GLN A 143 6.56 -11.53 14.43
N SER A 144 7.03 -10.52 13.68
CA SER A 144 6.13 -9.51 13.13
C SER A 144 5.03 -10.25 12.38
N PRO A 145 3.77 -10.07 12.75
CA PRO A 145 2.68 -10.52 11.90
C PRO A 145 2.92 -9.94 10.49
N GLY A 146 2.69 -10.74 9.45
CA GLY A 146 3.17 -10.47 8.08
C GLY A 146 2.73 -9.15 7.43
N TYR A 147 1.96 -8.33 8.13
CA TYR A 147 1.51 -7.00 7.72
C TYR A 147 2.50 -5.84 8.00
N PHE A 148 3.54 -6.03 8.84
CA PHE A 148 4.58 -5.00 9.12
C PHE A 148 5.98 -5.34 8.55
N SER A 149 6.09 -6.33 7.67
CA SER A 149 7.39 -6.81 7.17
C SER A 149 8.06 -5.87 6.18
N ILE A 150 9.00 -5.07 6.67
CA ILE A 150 9.93 -4.23 5.86
C ILE A 150 10.98 -5.09 5.11
N ALA A 151 11.16 -6.37 5.49
CA ALA A 151 12.15 -7.26 4.88
C ALA A 151 11.90 -7.51 3.37
N ALA A 152 10.65 -7.46 2.92
CA ALA A 152 10.32 -7.63 1.51
C ALA A 152 10.76 -6.42 0.64
N SER A 153 10.79 -5.21 1.20
CA SER A 153 11.14 -4.00 0.45
C SER A 153 12.63 -3.66 0.48
N GLN A 154 13.38 -4.07 1.51
CA GLN A 154 14.83 -3.81 1.59
C GLN A 154 15.72 -4.89 0.94
N SER A 155 15.26 -6.14 0.79
CA SER A 155 16.03 -7.18 0.08
C SER A 155 16.21 -6.90 -1.42
N ARG A 156 15.44 -5.96 -2.00
CA ARG A 156 15.50 -5.63 -3.42
C ARG A 156 16.64 -4.69 -3.81
N LEU A 157 17.42 -4.14 -2.85
CA LEU A 157 18.44 -3.12 -3.14
C LEU A 157 19.91 -3.53 -2.86
N SER A 158 20.19 -4.75 -2.40
CA SER A 158 21.57 -5.13 -2.00
C SER A 158 22.21 -6.30 -2.75
N ASN A 159 21.70 -6.69 -3.92
CA ASN A 159 22.33 -7.74 -4.75
C ASN A 159 22.73 -7.26 -6.16
N ASN A 160 23.03 -5.98 -6.33
CA ASN A 160 23.70 -5.52 -7.55
C ASN A 160 25.22 -5.49 -7.35
N GLU A 161 25.85 -6.63 -7.60
CA GLU A 161 27.29 -6.79 -7.78
C GLU A 161 27.80 -5.79 -8.83
N SER A 162 28.51 -4.75 -8.40
CA SER A 162 29.08 -3.74 -9.30
C SER A 162 30.37 -4.26 -9.96
N VAL A 163 30.39 -4.25 -11.29
CA VAL A 163 31.50 -4.71 -12.16
C VAL A 163 32.72 -3.76 -12.17
N TYR A 164 32.69 -2.68 -11.37
CA TYR A 164 33.80 -1.73 -11.24
C TYR A 164 34.04 -1.39 -9.76
N SER A 165 34.88 -2.17 -9.10
CA SER A 165 35.58 -1.76 -7.88
C SER A 165 37.01 -2.31 -7.93
N ALA A 166 37.87 -1.59 -8.63
CA ALA A 166 39.30 -1.80 -8.60
C ALA A 166 39.92 -1.02 -7.43
N ILE A 167 40.98 -1.62 -6.86
CA ILE A 167 42.10 -1.07 -6.06
C ILE A 167 41.91 -0.69 -4.56
N SER A 168 42.28 -1.67 -3.70
CA SER A 168 42.95 -1.60 -2.37
C SER A 168 42.12 -1.21 -1.12
N SER A 169 41.69 -2.17 -0.27
CA SER A 169 42.33 -2.76 0.96
C SER A 169 42.49 -1.82 2.18
N PRO A 170 42.37 -2.25 3.47
CA PRO A 170 42.55 -3.61 4.02
C PRO A 170 41.48 -4.11 5.01
N SER A 171 41.28 -5.44 5.04
CA SER A 171 40.44 -6.13 6.02
C SER A 171 41.20 -6.37 7.33
N ALA A 172 40.76 -5.73 8.41
CA ALA A 172 41.22 -6.02 9.76
C ALA A 172 40.47 -7.25 10.30
N ARG A 173 41.22 -8.35 10.37
CA ARG A 173 40.88 -9.57 11.11
C ARG A 173 40.52 -9.24 12.56
N THR A 174 39.32 -9.59 12.99
CA THR A 174 39.08 -9.96 14.40
C THR A 174 38.55 -11.39 14.44
N ARG A 175 39.29 -12.19 15.21
CA ARG A 175 39.10 -13.62 15.43
C ARG A 175 37.88 -13.81 16.33
N SER A 176 37.03 -14.76 16.00
CA SER A 176 36.22 -15.46 16.99
C SER A 176 36.25 -16.95 16.68
N ILE A 177 36.91 -17.69 17.56
CA ILE A 177 37.05 -19.14 17.59
C ILE A 177 35.97 -19.66 18.55
N ALA A 178 35.08 -20.53 18.07
CA ALA A 178 34.40 -21.57 18.84
C ALA A 178 33.65 -22.49 17.85
N HIS A 179 34.25 -23.61 17.42
CA HIS A 179 33.92 -24.96 17.92
C HIS A 179 32.41 -25.29 17.93
N SER A 180 31.93 -26.09 16.98
CA SER A 180 31.66 -27.52 17.25
C SER A 180 31.24 -28.30 15.99
N ARG A 181 32.09 -29.27 15.65
CA ARG A 181 31.83 -30.63 15.16
C ARG A 181 30.96 -30.88 13.92
N ARG A 182 31.69 -31.25 12.86
CA ARG A 182 31.32 -32.19 11.80
C ARG A 182 30.81 -33.54 12.36
N THR A 183 29.80 -34.11 11.72
CA THR A 183 29.68 -35.57 11.52
C THR A 183 29.21 -35.86 10.10
N MET A 184 30.05 -36.56 9.34
CA MET A 184 29.74 -37.19 8.06
C MET A 184 29.45 -38.67 8.31
N SER A 185 28.38 -39.21 7.70
CA SER A 185 28.26 -40.62 7.26
C SER A 185 26.99 -40.69 6.39
N ARG A 186 27.04 -40.80 5.06
CA ARG A 186 27.43 -41.92 4.17
C ARG A 186 26.47 -43.13 4.20
N SER A 187 25.94 -43.40 3.00
CA SER A 187 25.36 -44.65 2.46
C SER A 187 23.85 -44.83 2.54
N GLY A 188 23.22 -45.02 1.38
CA GLY A 188 21.80 -45.32 1.20
C GLY A 188 21.48 -46.78 0.92
N ILE A 189 20.18 -47.05 0.72
CA ILE A 189 19.49 -48.06 -0.12
C ILE A 189 17.98 -47.70 -0.09
N PRO A 190 17.20 -47.90 -1.19
CA PRO A 190 15.85 -47.35 -1.35
C PRO A 190 14.76 -48.29 -0.82
N ILE A 191 13.62 -47.72 -0.39
CA ILE A 191 12.37 -48.48 -0.18
C ILE A 191 11.21 -47.77 -0.87
N GLN A 192 10.53 -48.55 -1.69
CA GLN A 192 9.39 -48.21 -2.51
C GLN A 192 8.09 -48.35 -1.72
N GLY A 193 7.22 -47.35 -1.87
CA GLY A 193 5.76 -47.49 -1.78
C GLY A 193 5.16 -47.50 -0.39
N LEU A 194 4.49 -46.40 -0.03
CA LEU A 194 3.13 -46.40 0.53
C LEU A 194 2.58 -44.97 0.53
N ALA A 195 1.60 -44.75 -0.34
CA ALA A 195 0.83 -43.53 -0.46
C ALA A 195 -0.04 -43.33 0.79
N ILE A 196 0.11 -42.19 1.44
CA ILE A 196 -0.90 -41.60 2.31
C ILE A 196 -1.06 -40.16 1.86
N GLY A 197 -2.23 -39.87 1.27
CA GLY A 197 -2.57 -38.56 0.74
C GLY A 197 -2.46 -37.48 1.80
N LYS A 198 -1.71 -36.43 1.45
CA LYS A 198 -1.83 -35.10 2.03
C LYS A 198 -1.84 -34.12 0.88
N ALA A 199 -2.93 -33.35 0.82
CA ALA A 199 -3.17 -32.27 -0.13
C ALA A 199 -1.90 -31.44 -0.30
N GLY A 200 -1.39 -31.43 -1.54
CA GLY A 200 -0.31 -30.56 -1.95
C GLY A 200 -0.81 -29.13 -1.91
N TYR A 201 -0.32 -28.35 -0.94
CA TYR A 201 -0.17 -26.93 -1.15
C TYR A 201 0.87 -26.82 -2.27
N GLY A 202 0.38 -26.54 -3.49
CA GLY A 202 1.22 -26.19 -4.61
C GLY A 202 2.17 -25.07 -4.19
N ALA A 203 3.45 -25.24 -4.48
CA ALA A 203 4.40 -24.15 -4.37
C ALA A 203 3.94 -23.07 -5.36
N VAL A 204 3.29 -22.02 -4.86
CA VAL A 204 2.90 -20.85 -5.65
C VAL A 204 4.15 -20.37 -6.36
N ARG A 205 4.10 -20.32 -7.70
CA ARG A 205 5.26 -19.90 -8.47
C ARG A 205 5.46 -18.42 -8.17
N PRO A 206 6.70 -17.92 -8.04
CA PRO A 206 6.94 -16.49 -7.79
C PRO A 206 6.27 -15.56 -8.82
N GLN A 207 5.97 -16.08 -10.03
CA GLN A 207 5.30 -15.38 -11.12
C GLN A 207 3.80 -15.14 -10.83
N ASP A 208 3.11 -16.10 -10.21
CA ASP A 208 1.69 -16.01 -9.88
C ASP A 208 1.43 -14.91 -8.84
N HIS A 209 2.37 -14.75 -7.89
CA HIS A 209 2.28 -13.71 -6.86
C HIS A 209 2.46 -12.29 -7.41
N GLU A 210 3.29 -12.08 -8.43
CA GLU A 210 3.47 -10.75 -9.03
C GLU A 210 2.25 -10.33 -9.87
N LEU A 211 1.62 -11.29 -10.54
CA LEU A 211 0.40 -11.07 -11.30
C LEU A 211 -0.80 -10.81 -10.36
N GLU A 212 -0.89 -11.56 -9.26
CA GLU A 212 -1.90 -11.36 -8.22
C GLU A 212 -1.75 -9.99 -7.53
N GLU A 213 -0.52 -9.56 -7.23
CA GLU A 213 -0.23 -8.23 -6.67
C GLU A 213 -0.62 -7.12 -7.66
N LEU A 214 -0.27 -7.27 -8.94
CA LEU A 214 -0.68 -6.33 -10.00
C LEU A 214 -2.20 -6.25 -10.12
N LYS A 215 -2.90 -7.38 -10.08
CA LYS A 215 -4.35 -7.44 -10.16
C LYS A 215 -5.02 -6.68 -9.01
N LEU A 216 -4.63 -6.94 -7.77
CA LEU A 216 -5.17 -6.23 -6.60
C LEU A 216 -4.92 -4.72 -6.69
N TYR A 217 -3.74 -4.33 -7.15
CA TYR A 217 -3.43 -2.92 -7.40
C TYR A 217 -4.36 -2.31 -8.47
N LEU A 218 -4.54 -2.99 -9.61
CA LEU A 218 -5.38 -2.49 -10.69
C LEU A 218 -6.87 -2.42 -10.32
N GLU A 219 -7.36 -3.33 -9.47
CA GLU A 219 -8.73 -3.26 -8.91
C GLU A 219 -8.94 -1.99 -8.07
N ASP A 220 -7.99 -1.68 -7.17
CA ASP A 220 -8.03 -0.48 -6.34
C ASP A 220 -7.91 0.81 -7.19
N GLN A 221 -6.98 0.83 -8.15
CA GLN A 221 -6.85 1.96 -9.08
C GLN A 221 -8.10 2.14 -9.94
N THR A 222 -8.77 1.05 -10.37
CA THR A 222 -10.03 1.12 -11.13
C THR A 222 -11.14 1.75 -10.29
N GLU A 223 -11.26 1.39 -9.00
CA GLU A 223 -12.25 1.98 -8.10
C GLU A 223 -12.02 3.48 -7.91
N GLY A 224 -10.77 3.89 -7.60
CA GLY A 224 -10.39 5.30 -7.45
C GLY A 224 -10.55 6.11 -8.73
N LEU A 225 -10.23 5.51 -9.89
CA LEU A 225 -10.40 6.13 -11.19
C LEU A 225 -11.88 6.40 -11.50
N VAL A 226 -12.77 5.44 -11.22
CA VAL A 226 -14.23 5.63 -11.39
C VAL A 226 -14.75 6.78 -10.53
N GLN A 227 -14.30 6.90 -9.28
CA GLN A 227 -14.69 8.00 -8.41
C GLN A 227 -14.22 9.36 -8.96
N THR A 228 -12.98 9.42 -9.47
CA THR A 228 -12.42 10.64 -10.07
C THR A 228 -13.16 11.05 -11.34
N ILE A 229 -13.54 10.08 -12.19
CA ILE A 229 -14.33 10.32 -13.40
C ILE A 229 -15.74 10.81 -13.04
N GLN A 230 -16.37 10.24 -12.01
CA GLN A 230 -17.67 10.72 -11.54
C GLN A 230 -17.58 12.18 -11.06
N ALA A 231 -16.52 12.55 -10.34
CA ALA A 231 -16.27 13.93 -9.92
C ALA A 231 -16.03 14.88 -11.11
N LEU A 232 -15.28 14.44 -12.12
CA LEU A 232 -15.11 15.18 -13.39
C LEU A 232 -16.46 15.45 -14.06
N VAL A 233 -17.28 14.41 -14.21
CA VAL A 233 -18.61 14.53 -14.86
C VAL A 233 -19.54 15.42 -14.04
N ALA A 234 -19.50 15.33 -12.71
CA ALA A 234 -20.25 16.21 -11.83
C ALA A 234 -19.83 17.67 -12.01
N SER A 235 -18.52 17.95 -12.07
CA SER A 235 -17.95 19.29 -12.31
C SER A 235 -18.40 19.86 -13.65
N ILE A 236 -18.37 19.05 -14.71
CA ILE A 236 -18.84 19.45 -16.06
C ILE A 236 -20.34 19.76 -16.05
N ARG A 237 -21.15 18.92 -15.40
CA ARG A 237 -22.62 19.11 -15.31
C ARG A 237 -22.99 20.31 -14.44
N GLY A 238 -22.22 20.56 -13.38
CA GLY A 238 -22.38 21.69 -12.46
C GLY A 238 -21.89 23.02 -13.04
N ALA A 239 -21.31 23.01 -14.25
CA ALA A 239 -20.63 24.16 -14.85
C ALA A 239 -19.60 24.79 -13.89
N GLU A 240 -18.86 23.94 -13.16
CA GLU A 240 -17.78 24.39 -12.30
C GLU A 240 -16.64 25.03 -13.10
N ASN A 241 -15.78 25.77 -12.42
CA ASN A 241 -14.65 26.46 -13.04
C ASN A 241 -13.75 25.47 -13.80
N ILE A 242 -13.22 25.90 -14.95
CA ILE A 242 -12.35 25.09 -15.80
C ILE A 242 -11.12 24.54 -15.04
N SER A 243 -10.66 25.24 -14.00
CA SER A 243 -9.60 24.76 -13.11
C SER A 243 -9.97 23.47 -12.36
N ALA A 244 -11.21 23.32 -11.89
CA ALA A 244 -11.68 22.11 -11.22
C ALA A 244 -11.71 20.92 -12.20
N ILE A 245 -12.26 21.15 -13.39
CA ILE A 245 -12.28 20.17 -14.49
C ILE A 245 -10.84 19.70 -14.82
N ARG A 246 -9.89 20.64 -14.92
CA ARG A 246 -8.48 20.33 -15.21
C ARG A 246 -7.78 19.59 -14.07
N ASN A 247 -8.09 19.90 -12.81
CA ASN A 247 -7.58 19.16 -11.67
C ASN A 247 -8.02 17.69 -11.72
N HIS A 248 -9.29 17.43 -12.06
CA HIS A 248 -9.79 16.06 -12.21
C HIS A 248 -9.14 15.33 -13.39
N ILE A 249 -8.93 16.01 -14.52
CA ILE A 249 -8.22 15.43 -15.68
C ILE A 249 -6.78 15.08 -15.31
N SER A 250 -6.06 15.99 -14.64
CA SER A 250 -4.69 15.73 -14.19
C SER A 250 -4.63 14.54 -13.22
N ALA A 251 -5.58 14.43 -12.30
CA ALA A 251 -5.69 13.28 -11.40
C ALA A 251 -5.91 11.97 -12.17
N ILE A 252 -6.82 11.96 -13.16
CA ILE A 252 -7.05 10.81 -14.05
C ILE A 252 -5.76 10.42 -14.77
N SER A 253 -5.07 11.38 -15.39
CA SER A 253 -3.82 11.12 -16.14
C SER A 253 -2.70 10.58 -15.26
N ILE A 254 -2.58 11.03 -13.99
CA ILE A 254 -1.61 10.49 -13.04
C ILE A 254 -1.91 9.04 -12.70
N VAL A 255 -3.17 8.72 -12.36
CA VAL A 255 -3.60 7.35 -12.05
C VAL A 255 -3.33 6.43 -13.24
N VAL A 256 -3.71 6.85 -14.45
CA VAL A 256 -3.49 6.09 -15.68
C VAL A 256 -2.00 5.90 -15.96
N GLY A 257 -1.18 6.95 -15.79
CA GLY A 257 0.27 6.84 -15.94
C GLY A 257 0.89 5.82 -14.99
N ASN A 258 0.42 5.78 -13.74
CA ASN A 258 0.85 4.78 -12.76
C ASN A 258 0.39 3.36 -13.13
N VAL A 259 -0.84 3.21 -13.66
CA VAL A 259 -1.36 1.93 -14.16
C VAL A 259 -0.53 1.41 -15.32
N VAL A 260 -0.27 2.25 -16.33
CA VAL A 260 0.57 1.92 -17.50
C VAL A 260 1.97 1.51 -17.03
N ALA A 261 2.64 2.35 -16.23
CA ALA A 261 4.01 2.08 -15.77
C ALA A 261 4.10 0.81 -14.92
N SER A 262 3.12 0.54 -14.05
CA SER A 262 3.11 -0.67 -13.22
C SER A 262 2.88 -1.93 -14.05
N THR A 263 2.02 -1.84 -15.06
CA THR A 263 1.73 -2.95 -15.97
C THR A 263 2.91 -3.23 -16.90
N ASP A 264 3.54 -2.20 -17.46
CA ASP A 264 4.77 -2.32 -18.25
C ASP A 264 5.90 -2.93 -17.42
N HIS A 265 6.10 -2.44 -16.19
CA HIS A 265 7.10 -3.00 -15.30
C HIS A 265 6.85 -4.47 -14.98
N ALA A 266 5.58 -4.88 -14.79
CA ALA A 266 5.24 -6.28 -14.61
C ALA A 266 5.50 -7.11 -15.90
N MET A 267 5.20 -6.56 -17.07
CA MET A 267 5.50 -7.19 -18.36
C MET A 267 7.01 -7.29 -18.67
N ASP A 268 7.84 -6.37 -18.15
CA ASP A 268 9.28 -6.31 -18.40
C ASP A 268 10.12 -7.09 -17.38
N LYS A 269 9.73 -7.04 -16.11
CA LYS A 269 10.47 -7.68 -15.01
C LYS A 269 10.46 -9.20 -15.09
N ALA A 270 9.48 -9.75 -15.79
CA ALA A 270 9.25 -11.15 -15.74
C ALA A 270 9.69 -11.88 -16.99
N GLU A 271 10.28 -13.05 -16.74
CA GLU A 271 10.15 -14.25 -17.57
C GLU A 271 8.66 -14.71 -17.65
N ILE A 272 7.70 -13.78 -17.54
CA ILE A 272 6.29 -13.99 -17.75
C ILE A 272 6.15 -14.37 -19.23
N SER A 273 5.33 -15.38 -19.47
CA SER A 273 5.10 -15.95 -20.78
C SER A 273 4.85 -14.84 -21.84
N PRO A 274 5.35 -14.99 -23.07
CA PRO A 274 5.09 -14.02 -24.16
C PRO A 274 3.58 -13.78 -24.38
N ALA A 275 2.74 -14.71 -23.93
CA ALA A 275 1.29 -14.61 -23.92
C ALA A 275 0.74 -13.44 -23.08
N VAL A 276 1.35 -13.09 -21.95
CA VAL A 276 0.87 -11.96 -21.12
C VAL A 276 1.15 -10.63 -21.82
N ARG A 277 2.34 -10.48 -22.41
CA ARG A 277 2.68 -9.27 -23.18
C ARG A 277 1.77 -9.13 -24.40
N GLU A 278 1.49 -10.23 -25.10
CA GLU A 278 0.57 -10.25 -26.23
C GLU A 278 -0.87 -9.88 -25.82
N ARG A 279 -1.33 -10.29 -24.63
CA ARG A 279 -2.68 -9.98 -24.14
C ARG A 279 -2.81 -8.59 -23.52
N LEU A 280 -1.87 -8.15 -22.68
CA LEU A 280 -1.98 -6.90 -21.93
C LEU A 280 -1.46 -5.69 -22.72
N GLY A 281 -0.44 -5.87 -23.57
CA GLY A 281 0.19 -4.78 -24.32
C GLY A 281 -0.78 -3.89 -25.12
N PRO A 282 -1.71 -4.46 -25.91
CA PRO A 282 -2.68 -3.65 -26.66
C PRO A 282 -3.59 -2.79 -25.79
N VAL A 283 -3.96 -3.28 -24.59
CA VAL A 283 -4.80 -2.55 -23.64
C VAL A 283 -4.03 -1.41 -23.01
N VAL A 284 -2.78 -1.66 -22.60
CA VAL A 284 -1.90 -0.65 -22.02
C VAL A 284 -1.66 0.49 -23.03
N GLN A 285 -1.43 0.15 -24.30
CA GLN A 285 -1.29 1.15 -25.37
C GLN A 285 -2.58 1.96 -25.56
N SER A 286 -3.75 1.30 -25.65
CA SER A 286 -5.05 1.99 -25.75
C SER A 286 -5.28 2.94 -24.58
N LEU A 287 -4.94 2.52 -23.37
CA LEU A 287 -5.09 3.31 -22.15
C LEU A 287 -4.19 4.56 -22.16
N ALA A 288 -2.93 4.43 -22.60
CA ALA A 288 -2.01 5.55 -22.76
C ALA A 288 -2.54 6.56 -23.80
N GLU A 289 -2.97 6.08 -24.98
CA GLU A 289 -3.55 6.91 -26.04
C GLU A 289 -4.82 7.66 -25.56
N CYS A 290 -5.68 7.01 -24.76
CA CYS A 290 -6.85 7.65 -24.18
C CYS A 290 -6.49 8.76 -23.18
N SER A 291 -5.47 8.54 -22.33
CA SER A 291 -4.97 9.54 -21.39
C SER A 291 -4.38 10.77 -22.09
N ASP A 292 -3.60 10.54 -23.16
CA ASP A 292 -3.04 11.61 -23.98
C ASP A 292 -4.15 12.42 -24.67
N ARG A 293 -5.13 11.73 -25.27
CA ARG A 293 -6.32 12.37 -25.86
C ARG A 293 -7.10 13.22 -24.85
N LEU A 294 -7.28 12.73 -23.62
CA LEU A 294 -7.97 13.46 -22.55
C LEU A 294 -7.20 14.73 -22.18
N SER A 295 -5.89 14.61 -22.02
CA SER A 295 -5.00 15.72 -21.65
C SER A 295 -4.90 16.77 -22.75
N GLN A 296 -4.80 16.34 -24.01
CA GLN A 296 -4.77 17.22 -25.18
C GLN A 296 -6.09 17.98 -25.32
N THR A 297 -7.24 17.28 -25.19
CA THR A 297 -8.56 17.92 -25.23
C THR A 297 -8.69 18.96 -24.11
N ALA A 298 -8.11 18.72 -22.93
CA ALA A 298 -8.12 19.68 -21.83
C ALA A 298 -7.22 20.91 -22.09
N ALA A 299 -6.06 20.70 -22.73
CA ALA A 299 -5.12 21.76 -23.07
C ALA A 299 -5.67 22.71 -24.15
N GLU A 300 -6.41 22.18 -25.13
CA GLU A 300 -7.14 22.97 -26.14
C GLU A 300 -8.14 23.97 -25.50
N GLY A 301 -8.54 23.74 -24.25
CA GLY A 301 -9.45 24.63 -23.50
C GLY A 301 -8.78 25.85 -22.86
N GLU A 302 -7.45 25.97 -22.88
CA GLU A 302 -6.74 27.13 -22.30
C GLU A 302 -6.89 28.42 -23.10
N GLU A 303 -7.01 28.31 -24.42
CA GLU A 303 -7.03 29.46 -25.34
C GLU A 303 -8.45 29.90 -25.73
N ILE A 304 -9.48 29.23 -25.19
CA ILE A 304 -10.87 29.46 -25.57
C ILE A 304 -11.52 30.51 -24.68
N GLU A 305 -11.74 31.71 -25.22
CA GLU A 305 -12.47 32.79 -24.55
C GLU A 305 -14.01 32.66 -24.66
N SER A 306 -14.51 31.85 -25.61
CA SER A 306 -15.95 31.69 -25.85
C SER A 306 -16.57 30.60 -24.97
N PRO A 307 -17.63 30.90 -24.20
CA PRO A 307 -18.30 29.93 -23.33
C PRO A 307 -18.98 28.79 -24.11
N GLU A 308 -19.40 29.02 -25.36
CA GLU A 308 -20.01 27.98 -26.20
C GLU A 308 -18.99 26.95 -26.68
N GLN A 309 -17.79 27.41 -27.06
CA GLN A 309 -16.68 26.56 -27.45
C GLN A 309 -16.15 25.75 -26.26
N LEU A 310 -16.09 26.37 -25.07
CA LEU A 310 -15.71 25.69 -23.83
C LEU A 310 -16.70 24.58 -23.45
N ARG A 311 -18.01 24.84 -23.64
CA ARG A 311 -19.05 23.82 -23.43
C ARG A 311 -18.94 22.67 -24.43
N ASN A 312 -18.64 22.96 -25.69
CA ASN A 312 -18.43 21.93 -26.72
C ASN A 312 -17.18 21.09 -26.44
N LEU A 313 -16.10 21.69 -25.91
CA LEU A 313 -14.89 20.98 -25.53
C LEU A 313 -15.11 20.11 -24.29
N THR A 314 -15.70 20.68 -23.24
CA THR A 314 -15.98 19.93 -22.01
C THR A 314 -16.98 18.79 -22.22
N ALA A 315 -17.85 18.88 -23.22
CA ALA A 315 -18.73 17.77 -23.64
C ALA A 315 -17.98 16.57 -24.25
N LYS A 316 -16.75 16.75 -24.75
CA LYS A 316 -15.91 15.66 -25.31
C LYS A 316 -15.14 14.88 -24.24
N LEU A 317 -14.98 15.45 -23.04
CA LEU A 317 -14.17 14.85 -21.96
C LEU A 317 -14.82 13.60 -21.35
N PRO A 318 -16.13 13.55 -21.03
CA PRO A 318 -16.73 12.38 -20.40
C PRO A 318 -16.61 11.09 -21.23
N PRO A 319 -16.86 11.07 -22.55
CA PRO A 319 -16.67 9.87 -23.37
C PRO A 319 -15.25 9.29 -23.27
N ILE A 320 -14.22 10.14 -23.33
CA ILE A 320 -12.81 9.71 -23.22
C ILE A 320 -12.55 9.17 -21.81
N ALA A 321 -13.02 9.86 -20.78
CA ALA A 321 -12.85 9.41 -19.39
C ALA A 321 -13.50 8.04 -19.14
N PHE A 322 -14.69 7.78 -19.70
CA PHE A 322 -15.34 6.46 -19.61
C PHE A 322 -14.60 5.38 -20.40
N GLU A 323 -13.98 5.72 -21.53
CA GLU A 323 -13.10 4.83 -22.30
C GLU A 323 -11.92 4.39 -21.42
N ILE A 324 -11.26 5.31 -20.71
CA ILE A 324 -10.17 5.01 -19.77
C ILE A 324 -10.62 4.03 -18.67
N ALA A 325 -11.77 4.28 -18.03
CA ALA A 325 -12.29 3.36 -17.01
C ALA A 325 -12.57 1.96 -17.58
N ARG A 326 -13.06 1.88 -18.81
CA ARG A 326 -13.32 0.61 -19.49
C ARG A 326 -12.03 -0.14 -19.76
N GLU A 327 -11.01 0.52 -20.32
CA GLU A 327 -9.71 -0.10 -20.63
C GLU A 327 -9.00 -0.54 -19.34
N THR A 328 -9.08 0.23 -18.26
CA THR A 328 -8.50 -0.16 -16.96
C THR A 328 -9.18 -1.42 -16.40
N LYS A 329 -10.51 -1.49 -16.49
CA LYS A 329 -11.27 -2.68 -16.07
C LYS A 329 -11.00 -3.90 -16.95
N GLU A 330 -10.86 -3.67 -18.25
CA GLU A 330 -10.52 -4.69 -19.22
C GLU A 330 -9.12 -5.27 -18.94
N LEU A 331 -8.18 -4.46 -18.47
CA LEU A 331 -6.86 -4.91 -18.05
C LEU A 331 -6.94 -5.90 -16.88
N VAL A 332 -7.75 -5.60 -15.85
CA VAL A 332 -8.03 -6.52 -14.74
C VAL A 332 -8.61 -7.83 -15.25
N GLN A 333 -9.59 -7.77 -16.16
CA GLN A 333 -10.22 -8.97 -16.72
C GLN A 333 -9.28 -9.83 -17.56
N ARG A 334 -8.33 -9.23 -18.28
CA ARG A 334 -7.33 -9.98 -19.03
C ARG A 334 -6.33 -10.67 -18.11
N ILE A 335 -6.02 -10.08 -16.96
CA ILE A 335 -5.20 -10.71 -15.93
C ILE A 335 -5.93 -11.91 -15.29
N ASP A 336 -7.23 -11.77 -14.97
CA ASP A 336 -8.05 -12.89 -14.49
C ASP A 336 -8.04 -14.09 -15.45
N GLN A 337 -8.15 -13.82 -16.76
CA GLN A 337 -8.14 -14.87 -17.78
C GLN A 337 -6.78 -15.56 -17.91
N LEU A 338 -5.69 -14.85 -17.63
CA LEU A 338 -4.34 -15.42 -17.63
C LEU A 338 -4.13 -16.37 -16.44
N GLU A 339 -4.59 -16.01 -15.25
CA GLU A 339 -4.55 -16.88 -14.06
C GLU A 339 -5.34 -18.19 -14.28
N LEU A 340 -6.47 -18.11 -14.97
CA LEU A 340 -7.33 -19.28 -15.26
C LEU A 340 -6.75 -20.21 -16.34
N ASP A 341 -6.13 -19.66 -17.39
CA ASP A 341 -5.52 -20.45 -18.47
C ASP A 341 -4.25 -21.19 -18.02
N GLU A 342 -3.46 -20.62 -17.11
CA GLU A 342 -2.27 -21.28 -16.55
C GLU A 342 -2.64 -22.44 -15.61
N GLY A 343 -3.68 -22.28 -14.78
CA GLY A 343 -4.18 -23.32 -13.88
C GLY A 343 -4.74 -24.57 -14.58
N ASN A 344 -5.22 -24.43 -15.82
CA ASN A 344 -5.77 -25.55 -16.61
C ASN A 344 -4.69 -26.32 -17.40
N SER A 345 -3.46 -25.79 -17.48
CA SER A 345 -2.35 -26.39 -18.22
C SER A 345 -1.53 -27.39 -17.40
N ASP A 346 -1.61 -27.33 -16.07
CA ASP A 346 -0.85 -28.19 -15.13
C ASP A 346 -1.60 -29.50 -14.78
N ASP A 347 -2.89 -29.61 -15.10
CA ASP A 347 -3.72 -30.79 -14.81
C ASP A 347 -3.63 -31.90 -15.88
N PHE A 348 -2.78 -31.71 -16.91
CA PHE A 348 -2.62 -32.64 -18.04
C PHE A 348 -1.16 -32.96 -18.41
N ARG A 349 -0.21 -32.92 -17.46
CA ARG A 349 1.18 -33.30 -17.73
C ARG A 349 1.76 -34.41 -16.88
#